data_AF-A0A6J5G507-F1
#
_entry.id   AF-A0A6J5G507-F1
#
_cell.length_a   1.000
_cell.length_b   1.000
_cell.length_c   1.000
_cell.angle_alpha   90.00
_cell.angle_beta   90.00
_cell.angle_gamma   90.00
#
_symmetry.space_group_name_H-M   'P 1'
#
loop_
_entity.id
_entity.type
_entity.pdbx_description
1 polymer ?
#
loop_
_entity_poly.entity_id
_entity_poly.type
_entity_poly.pdbx_seq_one_letter_code
_entity_poly.pdbx_strand_id
1 'polypeptide(L)'
;MNPSTLQTSDGVTAQAARFAVDRSIEFPEHALDFARLSFYDYFAVALAGRHEPVSKIARELVTREGGTPEASAFGIRQRVPARAAALLNGTVGHALDYDDTHFAFVGHPTVAVLPATLAIAEQQQADGNALLEALLCGLETTCRVGAWLGRAHYNAGFHQTATSGAFGATAACARLLGLDATQAAHALGIAATRASGLKCQFGTMGKPFHAGMAAASGVEAATLASLGFVSRPDAIECAGGFAASHGARQDNVAGPFDGLPQQFRFVDVQYKFHACCHGTHPALEALLALRAGHDVKPADVAAISLRINPQWLPVCCIEQPRTGLEAKFSLAFTAAMVLAGVDTASLRSFSDAACTDPALVSLARRTSIHADPAVADTACRATIATHAGACLEHTVELADAMPYTRQLARLRTKAAALIGEAPAKELWDFVAQLHTLPARELYARIHALMSPAAA
;
A
#
# COMPACT_ATOMS: atom_id res chain seq x y z
N MET A 1 22.01 16.81 -29.27
CA MET A 1 21.00 15.84 -29.74
C MET A 1 19.76 16.62 -30.11
N ASN A 2 19.19 16.40 -31.29
CA ASN A 2 17.99 17.10 -31.72
C ASN A 2 16.79 16.50 -30.96
N PRO A 3 16.01 17.26 -30.15
CA PRO A 3 14.88 16.72 -29.38
C PRO A 3 13.76 16.13 -30.25
N SER A 4 13.74 16.45 -31.54
CA SER A 4 12.63 16.21 -32.46
C SER A 4 12.53 14.80 -33.07
N THR A 5 13.30 13.81 -32.61
CA THR A 5 13.30 12.45 -33.21
C THR A 5 13.10 11.30 -32.22
N LEU A 6 12.71 11.57 -30.97
CA LEU A 6 12.26 10.52 -30.06
C LEU A 6 10.80 10.17 -30.43
N GLN A 7 10.62 9.28 -31.40
CA GLN A 7 9.29 8.72 -31.71
C GLN A 7 8.75 8.05 -30.45
N THR A 8 7.56 8.47 -30.00
CA THR A 8 6.82 7.80 -28.92
C THR A 8 6.43 6.42 -29.42
N SER A 9 7.12 5.38 -28.94
CA SER A 9 6.67 4.00 -29.09
C SER A 9 5.34 3.84 -28.37
N ASP A 10 4.49 2.92 -28.80
CA ASP A 10 3.23 2.59 -28.12
C ASP A 10 3.45 1.72 -26.86
N GLY A 11 4.57 1.93 -26.18
CA GLY A 11 4.98 1.16 -25.02
C GLY A 11 4.31 1.58 -23.71
N VAL A 12 4.70 0.92 -22.62
CA VAL A 12 4.10 1.14 -21.29
C VAL A 12 4.21 2.59 -20.83
N THR A 13 5.30 3.31 -21.17
CA THR A 13 5.46 4.71 -20.78
C THR A 13 4.41 5.59 -21.49
N ALA A 14 4.24 5.43 -22.80
CA ALA A 14 3.29 6.22 -23.57
C ALA A 14 1.83 5.89 -23.21
N GLN A 15 1.51 4.62 -22.95
CA GLN A 15 0.18 4.20 -22.50
C GLN A 15 -0.16 4.80 -21.13
N ALA A 16 0.76 4.71 -20.15
CA ALA A 16 0.59 5.31 -18.83
C ALA A 16 0.46 6.84 -18.91
N ALA A 17 1.28 7.50 -19.73
CA ALA A 17 1.24 8.94 -19.93
C ALA A 17 -0.11 9.41 -20.48
N ARG A 18 -0.61 8.77 -21.56
CA ARG A 18 -1.92 9.10 -22.15
C ARG A 18 -3.06 8.88 -21.17
N PHE A 19 -3.09 7.74 -20.49
CA PHE A 19 -4.11 7.46 -19.48
C PHE A 19 -4.13 8.51 -18.35
N ALA A 20 -2.95 8.88 -17.83
CA ALA A 20 -2.85 9.82 -16.73
C ALA A 20 -3.47 11.19 -17.06
N VAL A 21 -3.22 11.70 -18.28
CA VAL A 21 -3.60 13.06 -18.67
C VAL A 21 -4.90 13.16 -19.47
N ASP A 22 -5.51 12.03 -19.84
CA ASP A 22 -6.77 12.03 -20.57
C ASP A 22 -7.90 12.56 -19.67
N ARG A 23 -8.37 13.77 -19.99
CA ARG A 23 -9.46 14.46 -19.28
C ARG A 23 -10.85 14.06 -19.78
N SER A 24 -10.95 13.26 -20.83
CA SER A 24 -12.22 12.75 -21.34
C SER A 24 -12.69 11.47 -20.66
N ILE A 25 -11.85 10.86 -19.81
CA ILE A 25 -12.19 9.66 -19.07
C ILE A 25 -13.30 9.94 -18.06
N GLU A 26 -14.41 9.23 -18.22
CA GLU A 26 -15.42 9.06 -17.17
C GLU A 26 -15.05 7.84 -16.31
N PHE A 27 -14.69 8.08 -15.04
CA PHE A 27 -14.29 7.00 -14.15
C PHE A 27 -15.52 6.22 -13.65
N PRO A 28 -15.50 4.88 -13.67
CA PRO A 28 -16.58 4.09 -13.10
C PRO A 28 -16.73 4.35 -11.60
N GLU A 29 -17.96 4.60 -11.13
CA GLU A 29 -18.24 4.91 -9.71
C GLU A 29 -17.69 3.84 -8.77
N HIS A 30 -17.79 2.56 -9.15
CA HIS A 30 -17.22 1.45 -8.39
C HIS A 30 -15.71 1.62 -8.15
N ALA A 31 -14.95 2.09 -9.13
CA ALA A 31 -13.51 2.31 -8.97
C ALA A 31 -13.22 3.52 -8.05
N LEU A 32 -14.04 4.57 -8.15
CA LEU A 32 -13.98 5.73 -7.25
C LEU A 32 -14.32 5.34 -5.81
N ASP A 33 -15.28 4.44 -5.61
CA ASP A 33 -15.65 3.90 -4.28
C ASP A 33 -14.48 3.18 -3.60
N PHE A 34 -13.71 2.38 -4.35
CA PHE A 34 -12.49 1.76 -3.83
C PHE A 34 -11.39 2.79 -3.54
N ALA A 35 -11.27 3.85 -4.36
CA ALA A 35 -10.34 4.94 -4.08
C ALA A 35 -10.72 5.67 -2.78
N ARG A 36 -12.02 5.85 -2.49
CA ARG A 36 -12.51 6.39 -1.20
C ARG A 36 -12.20 5.44 -0.04
N LEU A 37 -12.42 4.12 -0.19
CA LEU A 37 -12.05 3.15 0.85
C LEU A 37 -10.56 3.18 1.17
N SER A 38 -9.70 3.22 0.15
CA SER A 38 -8.25 3.30 0.34
C SER A 38 -7.80 4.65 0.92
N PHE A 39 -8.45 5.75 0.55
CA PHE A 39 -8.23 7.05 1.20
C PHE A 39 -8.56 6.98 2.70
N TYR A 40 -9.71 6.39 3.04
CA TYR A 40 -10.15 6.20 4.42
C TYR A 40 -9.17 5.32 5.22
N ASP A 41 -8.78 4.18 4.67
CA ASP A 41 -7.83 3.26 5.29
C ASP A 41 -6.47 3.92 5.52
N TYR A 42 -5.94 4.63 4.51
CA TYR A 42 -4.68 5.35 4.61
C TYR A 42 -4.69 6.35 5.77
N PHE A 43 -5.73 7.19 5.90
CA PHE A 43 -5.76 8.18 6.97
C PHE A 43 -5.90 7.51 8.35
N ALA A 44 -6.72 6.46 8.48
CA ALA A 44 -6.84 5.74 9.74
C ALA A 44 -5.49 5.15 10.19
N VAL A 45 -4.76 4.53 9.26
CA VAL A 45 -3.43 3.95 9.54
C VAL A 45 -2.38 5.04 9.80
N ALA A 46 -2.34 6.09 8.98
CA ALA A 46 -1.38 7.19 9.13
C ALA A 46 -1.57 7.95 10.46
N LEU A 47 -2.83 8.20 10.85
CA LEU A 47 -3.14 8.85 12.13
C LEU A 47 -2.70 7.99 13.32
N ALA A 48 -2.84 6.67 13.25
CA ALA A 48 -2.31 5.77 14.27
C ALA A 48 -0.76 5.70 14.26
N GLY A 49 -0.13 5.77 13.07
CA GLY A 49 1.32 5.65 12.88
C GLY A 49 2.11 6.96 13.04
N ARG A 50 1.46 8.11 13.25
CA ARG A 50 2.09 9.45 13.27
C ARG A 50 3.12 9.66 14.38
N HIS A 51 3.13 8.79 15.39
CA HIS A 51 4.05 8.85 16.53
C HIS A 51 5.12 7.76 16.50
N GLU A 52 5.13 6.90 15.48
CA GLU A 52 6.18 5.90 15.29
C GLU A 52 7.56 6.56 15.17
N PRO A 53 8.65 5.88 15.59
CA PRO A 53 9.99 6.43 15.51
C PRO A 53 10.37 6.95 14.12
N VAL A 54 10.03 6.20 13.06
CA VAL A 54 10.28 6.62 11.67
C VAL A 54 9.52 7.91 11.32
N SER A 55 8.26 8.04 11.77
CA SER A 55 7.42 9.23 11.56
C SER A 55 8.04 10.46 12.22
N LYS A 56 8.59 10.30 13.44
CA LYS A 56 9.27 11.38 14.17
C LYS A 56 10.56 11.82 13.45
N ILE A 57 11.37 10.87 13.00
CA ILE A 57 12.63 11.14 12.29
C ILE A 57 12.37 11.83 10.95
N ALA A 58 11.44 11.31 10.15
CA ALA A 58 11.07 11.90 8.87
C ALA A 58 10.48 13.32 9.04
N ARG A 59 9.69 13.54 10.10
CA ARG A 59 9.17 14.87 10.42
C ARG A 59 10.27 15.85 10.78
N GLU A 60 11.25 15.42 11.57
CA GLU A 60 12.40 16.24 11.93
C GLU A 60 13.23 16.61 10.69
N LEU A 61 13.44 15.66 9.77
CA LEU A 61 14.09 15.93 8.49
C LEU A 61 13.37 17.04 7.72
N VAL A 62 12.07 16.88 7.48
CA VAL A 62 11.26 17.85 6.73
C VAL A 62 11.21 19.21 7.42
N THR A 63 11.13 19.23 8.75
CA THR A 63 11.14 20.48 9.53
C THR A 63 12.46 21.24 9.36
N ARG A 64 13.59 20.53 9.27
CA ARG A 64 14.92 21.13 9.06
C ARG A 64 15.15 21.62 7.63
N GLU A 65 14.56 20.96 6.63
CA GLU A 65 14.66 21.39 5.24
C GLU A 65 13.98 22.76 5.00
N GLY A 66 12.85 23.02 5.67
CA GLY A 66 12.09 24.25 5.50
C GLY A 66 11.57 24.43 4.06
N GLY A 67 11.39 25.69 3.63
CA GLY A 67 10.98 26.03 2.26
C GLY A 67 9.56 26.59 2.13
N THR A 68 9.05 26.64 0.90
CA THR A 68 7.75 27.23 0.55
C THR A 68 6.58 26.46 1.18
N PRO A 69 5.59 27.14 1.79
CA PRO A 69 4.46 26.50 2.46
C PRO A 69 3.37 26.07 1.47
N GLU A 70 3.51 24.89 0.86
CA GLU A 70 2.64 24.42 -0.24
C GLU A 70 1.60 23.38 0.19
N ALA A 71 1.98 22.42 1.04
CA ALA A 71 1.12 21.30 1.42
C ALA A 71 1.23 20.91 2.89
N SER A 72 0.17 20.28 3.39
CA SER A 72 0.03 19.78 4.76
C SER A 72 0.84 18.51 5.00
N ALA A 73 1.43 18.39 6.18
CA ALA A 73 2.23 17.22 6.54
C ALA A 73 2.02 16.78 7.99
N PHE A 74 2.05 15.47 8.24
CA PHE A 74 1.74 14.91 9.56
C PHE A 74 2.64 15.44 10.69
N GLY A 75 2.00 16.06 11.68
CA GLY A 75 2.64 16.61 12.87
C GLY A 75 3.38 17.93 12.65
N ILE A 76 3.22 18.58 11.50
CA ILE A 76 3.76 19.92 11.23
C ILE A 76 2.60 20.92 11.14
N ARG A 77 2.66 22.00 11.92
CA ARG A 77 1.59 23.00 11.98
C ARG A 77 1.56 23.90 10.75
N GLN A 78 2.72 24.27 10.23
CA GLN A 78 2.85 25.00 8.98
C GLN A 78 2.80 24.03 7.80
N ARG A 79 2.37 24.54 6.63
CA ARG A 79 2.61 23.84 5.37
C ARG A 79 4.10 23.83 5.04
N VAL A 80 4.50 22.83 4.25
CA VAL A 80 5.87 22.60 3.79
C VAL A 80 5.88 22.41 2.27
N PRO A 81 7.05 22.36 1.60
CA PRO A 81 7.09 22.10 0.17
C PRO A 81 6.38 20.80 -0.20
N ALA A 82 5.68 20.77 -1.34
CA ALA A 82 4.85 19.63 -1.73
C ALA A 82 5.64 18.31 -1.77
N ARG A 83 6.90 18.36 -2.26
CA ARG A 83 7.79 17.19 -2.31
C ARG A 83 8.13 16.67 -0.90
N ALA A 84 8.31 17.57 0.06
CA ALA A 84 8.65 17.22 1.44
C ALA A 84 7.42 16.69 2.20
N ALA A 85 6.24 17.28 1.95
CA ALA A 85 4.97 16.78 2.46
C ALA A 85 4.72 15.34 1.97
N ALA A 86 4.90 15.07 0.67
CA ALA A 86 4.73 13.74 0.09
C ALA A 86 5.69 12.71 0.72
N LEU A 87 6.97 13.07 0.91
CA LEU A 87 7.98 12.23 1.56
C LEU A 87 7.54 11.81 2.97
N LEU A 88 7.18 12.80 3.79
CA LEU A 88 6.76 12.55 5.16
C LEU A 88 5.46 11.76 5.21
N ASN A 89 4.44 12.19 4.48
CA ASN A 89 3.10 11.60 4.53
C ASN A 89 3.10 10.14 4.05
N GLY A 90 3.85 9.81 2.99
CA GLY A 90 4.00 8.41 2.56
C GLY A 90 4.75 7.55 3.58
N THR A 91 5.77 8.12 4.23
CA THR A 91 6.48 7.43 5.32
C THR A 91 5.56 7.15 6.51
N VAL A 92 4.75 8.13 6.92
CA VAL A 92 3.80 7.99 8.04
C VAL A 92 2.71 6.97 7.72
N GLY A 93 2.12 7.03 6.52
CA GLY A 93 1.07 6.11 6.10
C GLY A 93 1.51 4.65 6.08
N HIS A 94 2.79 4.38 5.81
CA HIS A 94 3.33 3.03 5.77
C HIS A 94 4.02 2.58 7.09
N ALA A 95 4.07 3.46 8.10
CA ALA A 95 4.87 3.24 9.32
C ALA A 95 4.48 1.98 10.11
N LEU A 96 3.20 1.60 10.07
CA LEU A 96 2.67 0.45 10.80
C LEU A 96 2.63 -0.86 9.99
N ASP A 97 2.90 -0.77 8.69
CA ASP A 97 2.68 -1.85 7.71
C ASP A 97 1.25 -2.42 7.78
N TYR A 98 0.27 -1.54 8.01
CA TYR A 98 -1.14 -1.92 8.19
C TYR A 98 -2.07 -1.37 7.11
N ASP A 99 -1.50 -0.66 6.14
CA ASP A 99 -2.13 -0.13 4.94
C ASP A 99 -2.48 -1.22 3.91
N ASP A 100 -3.21 -0.83 2.87
CA ASP A 100 -3.67 -1.68 1.79
C ASP A 100 -2.55 -2.30 0.94
N THR A 101 -2.90 -3.33 0.17
CA THR A 101 -1.98 -4.06 -0.71
C THR A 101 -2.67 -4.49 -1.98
N HIS A 102 -1.90 -4.83 -3.01
CA HIS A 102 -2.44 -5.43 -4.23
C HIS A 102 -1.53 -6.57 -4.72
N PHE A 103 -2.10 -7.77 -4.94
CA PHE A 103 -1.30 -9.00 -5.16
C PHE A 103 -0.70 -9.14 -6.56
N ALA A 104 -1.32 -8.58 -7.60
CA ALA A 104 -0.70 -8.54 -8.94
C ALA A 104 0.57 -7.66 -8.95
N PHE A 105 0.51 -6.54 -8.24
CA PHE A 105 1.59 -5.57 -8.03
C PHE A 105 2.61 -5.98 -6.96
N VAL A 106 2.21 -6.79 -5.97
CA VAL A 106 3.00 -7.14 -4.77
C VAL A 106 3.57 -5.91 -4.07
N GLY A 107 2.67 -5.00 -3.71
CA GLY A 107 3.04 -3.82 -2.95
C GLY A 107 1.83 -3.09 -2.39
N HIS A 108 2.11 -1.91 -1.86
CA HIS A 108 1.16 -1.05 -1.17
C HIS A 108 0.89 0.22 -2.00
N PRO A 109 -0.19 0.27 -2.80
CA PRO A 109 -0.35 1.33 -3.80
C PRO A 109 -0.67 2.69 -3.15
N THR A 110 -1.55 2.71 -2.16
CA THR A 110 -2.10 3.98 -1.66
C THR A 110 -1.09 4.81 -0.90
N VAL A 111 -0.25 4.19 -0.08
CA VAL A 111 0.81 4.89 0.68
C VAL A 111 1.88 5.52 -0.19
N ALA A 112 1.99 5.13 -1.47
CA ALA A 112 2.89 5.77 -2.42
C ALA A 112 2.19 6.87 -3.24
N VAL A 113 0.94 6.64 -3.66
CA VAL A 113 0.23 7.53 -4.59
C VAL A 113 -0.50 8.68 -3.88
N LEU A 114 -1.24 8.37 -2.81
CA LEU A 114 -2.09 9.36 -2.13
C LEU A 114 -1.29 10.54 -1.54
N PRO A 115 -0.13 10.35 -0.88
CA PRO A 115 0.65 11.46 -0.35
C PRO A 115 1.12 12.45 -1.43
N ALA A 116 1.54 11.95 -2.59
CA ALA A 116 1.95 12.78 -3.72
C ALA A 116 0.77 13.54 -4.32
N THR A 117 -0.35 12.82 -4.51
CA THR A 117 -1.59 13.38 -5.03
C THR A 117 -2.11 14.50 -4.13
N LEU A 118 -2.18 14.27 -2.81
CA LEU A 118 -2.60 15.28 -1.83
C LEU A 118 -1.70 16.51 -1.84
N ALA A 119 -0.38 16.32 -1.94
CA ALA A 119 0.57 17.42 -1.90
C ALA A 119 0.41 18.34 -3.12
N ILE A 120 0.32 17.78 -4.34
CA ILE A 120 0.10 18.57 -5.55
C ILE A 120 -1.33 19.13 -5.59
N ALA A 121 -2.33 18.37 -5.16
CA ALA A 121 -3.72 18.83 -5.18
C ALA A 121 -3.91 20.04 -4.24
N GLU A 122 -3.29 20.02 -3.04
CA GLU A 122 -3.28 21.18 -2.14
C GLU A 122 -2.51 22.36 -2.73
N GLN A 123 -1.33 22.12 -3.32
CA GLN A 123 -0.54 23.17 -3.98
C GLN A 123 -1.33 23.85 -5.11
N GLN A 124 -2.06 23.08 -5.93
CA GLN A 124 -2.87 23.56 -7.05
C GLN A 124 -4.27 24.04 -6.64
N GLN A 125 -4.64 23.91 -5.36
CA GLN A 125 -6.00 24.16 -4.88
C GLN A 125 -7.06 23.41 -5.72
N ALA A 126 -6.79 22.14 -6.03
CA ALA A 126 -7.72 21.27 -6.75
C ALA A 126 -8.92 20.90 -5.87
N ASP A 127 -10.12 20.79 -6.44
CA ASP A 127 -11.29 20.30 -5.70
C ASP A 127 -11.20 18.79 -5.43
N GLY A 128 -12.15 18.29 -4.63
CA GLY A 128 -12.14 16.89 -4.24
C GLY A 128 -12.45 15.91 -5.37
N ASN A 129 -13.13 16.33 -6.44
CA ASN A 129 -13.33 15.48 -7.60
C ASN A 129 -12.02 15.30 -8.38
N ALA A 130 -11.32 16.39 -8.66
CA ALA A 130 -10.01 16.36 -9.31
C ALA A 130 -8.97 15.58 -8.50
N LEU A 131 -8.99 15.69 -7.16
CA LEU A 131 -8.18 14.88 -6.25
C LEU A 131 -8.48 13.37 -6.41
N LEU A 132 -9.76 12.99 -6.39
CA LEU A 132 -10.16 11.58 -6.43
C LEU A 132 -9.86 10.93 -7.79
N GLU A 133 -10.10 11.64 -8.89
CA GLU A 133 -9.74 11.18 -10.24
C GLU A 133 -8.23 10.99 -10.39
N ALA A 134 -7.43 11.97 -9.94
CA ALA A 134 -5.98 11.88 -10.00
C ALA A 134 -5.43 10.74 -9.15
N LEU A 135 -6.01 10.54 -7.96
CA LEU A 135 -5.70 9.41 -7.10
C LEU A 135 -5.96 8.09 -7.83
N LEU A 136 -7.16 7.92 -8.41
CA LEU A 136 -7.52 6.70 -9.11
C LEU A 136 -6.62 6.44 -10.34
N CYS A 137 -6.30 7.47 -11.12
CA CYS A 137 -5.31 7.37 -12.21
C CYS A 137 -3.95 6.84 -11.72
N GLY A 138 -3.44 7.40 -10.61
CA GLY A 138 -2.16 6.99 -10.07
C GLY A 138 -2.17 5.56 -9.53
N LEU A 139 -3.22 5.18 -8.78
CA LEU A 139 -3.39 3.84 -8.24
C LEU A 139 -3.45 2.79 -9.34
N GLU A 140 -4.25 3.04 -10.38
CA GLU A 140 -4.37 2.14 -11.52
C GLU A 140 -3.05 2.02 -12.29
N THR A 141 -2.34 3.13 -12.48
CA THR A 141 -1.01 3.14 -13.11
C THR A 141 -0.02 2.32 -12.31
N THR A 142 0.02 2.46 -10.97
CA THR A 142 0.86 1.63 -10.10
C THR A 142 0.55 0.15 -10.26
N CYS A 143 -0.72 -0.25 -10.22
CA CYS A 143 -1.11 -1.65 -10.36
C CYS A 143 -0.74 -2.23 -11.72
N ARG A 144 -0.98 -1.48 -12.80
CA ARG A 144 -0.69 -1.92 -14.17
C ARG A 144 0.81 -2.00 -14.46
N VAL A 145 1.58 -0.98 -14.11
CA VAL A 145 3.05 -1.00 -14.26
C VAL A 145 3.66 -2.07 -13.35
N GLY A 146 3.17 -2.23 -12.13
CA GLY A 146 3.62 -3.27 -11.20
C GLY A 146 3.41 -4.68 -11.74
N ALA A 147 2.20 -4.96 -12.24
CA ALA A 147 1.88 -6.23 -12.89
C ALA A 147 2.72 -6.46 -14.16
N TRP A 148 2.97 -5.40 -14.95
CA TRP A 148 3.81 -5.48 -16.14
C TRP A 148 5.29 -5.77 -15.81
N LEU A 149 5.86 -5.14 -14.77
CA LEU A 149 7.21 -5.49 -14.31
C LEU A 149 7.30 -6.95 -13.88
N GLY A 150 6.19 -7.47 -13.34
CA GLY A 150 6.00 -8.87 -13.01
C GLY A 150 6.69 -9.27 -11.70
N ARG A 151 6.38 -10.50 -11.24
CA ARG A 151 6.93 -11.05 -10.00
C ARG A 151 8.46 -11.17 -10.03
N ALA A 152 9.05 -11.30 -11.22
CA ALA A 152 10.50 -11.36 -11.39
C ALA A 152 11.22 -10.14 -10.80
N HIS A 153 10.66 -8.93 -10.98
CA HIS A 153 11.21 -7.70 -10.41
C HIS A 153 11.20 -7.72 -8.87
N TYR A 154 10.10 -8.15 -8.26
CA TYR A 154 10.01 -8.33 -6.81
C TYR A 154 11.01 -9.38 -6.30
N ASN A 155 11.15 -10.50 -7.02
CA ASN A 155 12.05 -11.59 -6.64
C ASN A 155 13.53 -11.22 -6.81
N ALA A 156 13.85 -10.31 -7.73
CA ALA A 156 15.19 -9.73 -7.87
C ALA A 156 15.63 -8.89 -6.66
N GLY A 157 14.72 -8.58 -5.73
CA GLY A 157 15.02 -7.87 -4.49
C GLY A 157 14.42 -6.47 -4.39
N PHE A 158 13.63 -6.03 -5.37
CA PHE A 158 13.01 -4.71 -5.35
C PHE A 158 11.68 -4.69 -4.61
N HIS A 159 11.42 -3.57 -3.92
CA HIS A 159 10.16 -3.31 -3.24
C HIS A 159 9.22 -2.55 -4.19
N GLN A 160 8.17 -3.22 -4.71
CA GLN A 160 7.32 -2.62 -5.75
C GLN A 160 6.54 -1.38 -5.28
N THR A 161 6.16 -1.31 -3.99
CA THR A 161 5.67 -0.07 -3.32
C THR A 161 6.52 1.15 -3.65
N ALA A 162 7.84 0.97 -3.68
CA ALA A 162 8.79 2.03 -3.94
C ALA A 162 8.97 2.30 -5.44
N THR A 163 9.06 1.23 -6.23
CA THR A 163 9.36 1.32 -7.66
C THR A 163 8.11 1.65 -8.48
N SER A 164 7.13 0.74 -8.56
CA SER A 164 5.90 1.00 -9.33
C SER A 164 4.99 2.03 -8.67
N GLY A 165 5.08 2.20 -7.35
CA GLY A 165 4.44 3.30 -6.63
C GLY A 165 4.91 4.68 -7.11
N ALA A 166 6.20 4.83 -7.44
CA ALA A 166 6.73 6.10 -7.95
C ALA A 166 6.11 6.49 -9.31
N PHE A 167 5.89 5.51 -10.19
CA PHE A 167 5.25 5.76 -11.49
C PHE A 167 3.79 6.19 -11.35
N GLY A 168 3.03 5.55 -10.45
CA GLY A 168 1.65 5.96 -10.18
C GLY A 168 1.56 7.32 -9.49
N ALA A 169 2.43 7.61 -8.53
CA ALA A 169 2.55 8.94 -7.92
C ALA A 169 2.86 10.01 -8.98
N THR A 170 3.76 9.71 -9.92
CA THR A 170 4.08 10.60 -11.05
C THR A 170 2.87 10.82 -11.94
N ALA A 171 2.12 9.78 -12.29
CA ALA A 171 0.92 9.88 -13.12
C ALA A 171 -0.18 10.74 -12.47
N ALA A 172 -0.44 10.54 -11.17
CA ALA A 172 -1.40 11.36 -10.43
C ALA A 172 -0.99 12.85 -10.41
N CYS A 173 0.28 13.13 -10.12
CA CYS A 173 0.81 14.49 -10.14
C CYS A 173 0.77 15.11 -11.54
N ALA A 174 1.10 14.35 -12.59
CA ALA A 174 1.03 14.81 -13.98
C ALA A 174 -0.40 15.22 -14.37
N ARG A 175 -1.41 14.44 -13.94
CA ARG A 175 -2.81 14.81 -14.13
C ARG A 175 -3.12 16.14 -13.46
N LEU A 176 -2.82 16.29 -12.17
CA LEU A 176 -3.15 17.51 -11.41
C LEU A 176 -2.43 18.76 -11.91
N LEU A 177 -1.18 18.62 -12.37
CA LEU A 177 -0.40 19.71 -12.97
C LEU A 177 -0.86 20.08 -14.39
N GLY A 178 -1.82 19.35 -14.97
CA GLY A 178 -2.33 19.63 -16.30
C GLY A 178 -1.32 19.38 -17.42
N LEU A 179 -0.42 18.42 -17.23
CA LEU A 179 0.57 18.06 -18.25
C LEU A 179 -0.10 17.49 -19.51
N ASP A 180 0.52 17.69 -20.67
CA ASP A 180 0.18 16.93 -21.87
C ASP A 180 0.86 15.53 -21.87
N ALA A 181 0.51 14.69 -22.84
CA ALA A 181 1.01 13.31 -22.91
C ALA A 181 2.54 13.25 -23.10
N THR A 182 3.14 14.24 -23.76
CA THR A 182 4.60 14.31 -23.98
C THR A 182 5.30 14.66 -22.67
N GLN A 183 4.81 15.68 -21.97
CA GLN A 183 5.31 16.07 -20.65
C GLN A 183 5.13 14.94 -19.62
N ALA A 184 4.00 14.24 -19.64
CA ALA A 184 3.77 13.09 -18.76
C ALA A 184 4.72 11.92 -19.07
N ALA A 185 5.03 11.66 -20.35
CA ALA A 185 6.03 10.67 -20.73
C ALA A 185 7.44 11.08 -20.24
N HIS A 186 7.80 12.35 -20.32
CA HIS A 186 9.04 12.85 -19.73
C HIS A 186 9.05 12.73 -18.21
N ALA A 187 7.95 13.04 -17.53
CA ALA A 187 7.82 12.86 -16.08
C ALA A 187 8.06 11.39 -15.68
N LEU A 188 7.40 10.45 -16.35
CA LEU A 188 7.62 9.01 -16.13
C LEU A 188 9.06 8.59 -16.44
N GLY A 189 9.67 9.18 -17.48
CA GLY A 189 11.07 8.98 -17.80
C GLY A 189 12.03 9.46 -16.70
N ILE A 190 11.76 10.61 -16.07
CA ILE A 190 12.50 11.09 -14.90
C ILE A 190 12.29 10.12 -13.73
N ALA A 191 11.04 9.74 -13.47
CA ALA A 191 10.68 8.82 -12.39
C ALA A 191 11.40 7.47 -12.52
N ALA A 192 11.66 6.99 -13.75
CA ALA A 192 12.39 5.74 -14.00
C ALA A 192 13.83 5.75 -13.43
N THR A 193 14.42 6.92 -13.22
CA THR A 193 15.76 7.06 -12.60
C THR A 193 15.70 7.21 -11.07
N ARG A 194 14.51 7.43 -10.52
CA ARG A 194 14.26 7.73 -9.10
C ARG A 194 13.55 6.59 -8.37
N ALA A 195 12.71 5.84 -9.09
CA ALA A 195 12.00 4.66 -8.63
C ALA A 195 13.00 3.65 -8.04
N SER A 196 13.02 3.55 -6.71
CA SER A 196 14.05 2.79 -5.99
C SER A 196 13.53 2.27 -4.66
N GLY A 197 14.02 1.10 -4.24
CA GLY A 197 13.71 0.50 -2.94
C GLY A 197 14.04 -0.98 -2.90
N LEU A 198 14.66 -1.43 -1.81
CA LEU A 198 15.19 -2.79 -1.67
C LEU A 198 14.47 -3.57 -0.56
N LYS A 199 14.10 -4.82 -0.84
CA LYS A 199 13.44 -5.72 0.12
C LYS A 199 14.28 -6.04 1.34
N CYS A 200 15.61 -5.91 1.26
CA CYS A 200 16.49 -6.10 2.41
C CYS A 200 16.25 -5.10 3.55
N GLN A 201 15.46 -4.04 3.32
CA GLN A 201 15.03 -3.09 4.36
C GLN A 201 13.73 -3.50 5.06
N PHE A 202 13.14 -4.65 4.74
CA PHE A 202 11.96 -5.14 5.45
C PHE A 202 12.33 -5.46 6.90
N GLY A 203 11.46 -5.08 7.84
CA GLY A 203 11.78 -5.14 9.28
C GLY A 203 12.63 -3.96 9.78
N THR A 204 12.92 -2.94 8.97
CA THR A 204 13.57 -1.70 9.39
C THR A 204 12.69 -0.49 9.09
N MET A 205 13.09 0.69 9.57
CA MET A 205 12.45 1.97 9.19
C MET A 205 12.59 2.30 7.69
N GLY A 206 13.45 1.59 6.94
CA GLY A 206 13.62 1.77 5.51
C GLY A 206 12.38 1.36 4.70
N LYS A 207 11.63 0.33 5.14
CA LYS A 207 10.40 -0.10 4.46
C LYS A 207 9.35 1.01 4.36
N PRO A 208 8.94 1.70 5.45
CA PRO A 208 8.04 2.84 5.36
C PRO A 208 8.63 4.02 4.58
N PHE A 209 9.93 4.30 4.75
CA PHE A 209 10.59 5.38 4.03
C PHE A 209 10.53 5.22 2.50
N HIS A 210 10.53 3.98 1.99
CA HIS A 210 10.34 3.71 0.56
C HIS A 210 9.03 4.27 -0.01
N ALA A 211 7.92 4.20 0.74
CA ALA A 211 6.64 4.77 0.29
C ALA A 211 6.72 6.29 0.19
N GLY A 212 7.36 6.94 1.16
CA GLY A 212 7.68 8.36 1.11
C GLY A 212 8.59 8.73 -0.07
N MET A 213 9.64 7.95 -0.32
CA MET A 213 10.55 8.16 -1.45
C MET A 213 9.82 8.08 -2.79
N ALA A 214 8.92 7.11 -2.95
CA ALA A 214 8.09 6.97 -4.15
C ALA A 214 7.20 8.19 -4.36
N ALA A 215 6.48 8.61 -3.31
CA ALA A 215 5.61 9.77 -3.35
C ALA A 215 6.39 11.06 -3.70
N ALA A 216 7.50 11.30 -3.02
CA ALA A 216 8.39 12.44 -3.28
C ALA A 216 8.95 12.45 -4.70
N SER A 217 9.33 11.27 -5.22
CA SER A 217 9.83 11.13 -6.60
C SER A 217 8.76 11.48 -7.62
N GLY A 218 7.50 11.11 -7.37
CA GLY A 218 6.39 11.47 -8.25
C GLY A 218 6.11 12.97 -8.31
N VAL A 219 6.11 13.64 -7.16
CA VAL A 219 6.00 15.10 -7.08
C VAL A 219 7.14 15.78 -7.84
N GLU A 220 8.39 15.36 -7.58
CA GLU A 220 9.57 15.94 -8.21
C GLU A 220 9.59 15.75 -9.73
N ALA A 221 9.34 14.52 -10.20
CA ALA A 221 9.38 14.18 -11.61
C ALA A 221 8.33 14.93 -12.43
N ALA A 222 7.08 14.99 -11.94
CA ALA A 222 6.01 15.71 -12.61
C ALA A 222 6.25 17.23 -12.59
N THR A 223 6.76 17.77 -11.49
CA THR A 223 7.13 19.19 -11.39
C THR A 223 8.25 19.55 -12.36
N LEU A 224 9.31 18.75 -12.44
CA LEU A 224 10.41 18.98 -13.40
C LEU A 224 9.90 18.97 -14.84
N ALA A 225 9.05 18.00 -15.21
CA ALA A 225 8.46 17.95 -16.54
C ALA A 225 7.56 19.16 -16.84
N SER A 226 6.79 19.64 -15.84
CA SER A 226 5.97 20.86 -15.97
C SER A 226 6.82 22.11 -16.27
N LEU A 227 8.07 22.13 -15.79
CA LEU A 227 9.04 23.20 -16.01
C LEU A 227 9.84 23.04 -17.31
N GLY A 228 9.54 22.01 -18.12
CA GLY A 228 10.18 21.77 -19.41
C GLY A 228 11.39 20.82 -19.37
N PHE A 229 11.58 20.05 -18.30
CA PHE A 229 12.61 19.01 -18.27
C PHE A 229 12.29 17.92 -19.32
N VAL A 230 13.16 17.77 -20.30
CA VAL A 230 13.08 16.73 -21.34
C VAL A 230 13.85 15.49 -20.90
N SER A 231 13.13 14.38 -20.71
CA SER A 231 13.70 13.06 -20.39
C SER A 231 13.46 12.05 -21.50
N ARG A 232 13.92 10.81 -21.33
CA ARG A 232 13.68 9.73 -22.28
C ARG A 232 12.22 9.22 -22.16
N PRO A 233 11.38 9.34 -23.22
CA PRO A 233 9.93 9.05 -23.14
C PRO A 233 9.56 7.56 -23.21
N ASP A 234 10.56 6.67 -23.26
CA ASP A 234 10.44 5.21 -23.24
C ASP A 234 11.33 4.59 -22.15
N ALA A 235 11.74 5.35 -21.13
CA ALA A 235 12.77 4.92 -20.17
C ALA A 235 12.35 3.73 -19.28
N ILE A 236 11.06 3.42 -19.19
CA ILE A 236 10.58 2.26 -18.43
C ILE A 236 10.92 0.96 -19.19
N GLU A 237 10.71 0.93 -20.50
CA GLU A 237 10.75 -0.26 -21.34
C GLU A 237 11.95 -0.34 -22.30
N CYS A 238 12.68 0.75 -22.54
CA CYS A 238 13.76 0.77 -23.52
C CYS A 238 14.92 -0.17 -23.14
N ALA A 239 15.77 -0.49 -24.12
CA ALA A 239 17.02 -1.20 -23.86
C ALA A 239 17.87 -0.42 -22.85
N GLY A 240 18.32 -1.09 -21.79
CA GLY A 240 19.02 -0.46 -20.65
C GLY A 240 18.15 0.41 -19.75
N GLY A 241 16.84 0.47 -20.00
CA GLY A 241 15.86 1.19 -19.18
C GLY A 241 15.54 0.50 -17.86
N PHE A 242 14.51 1.01 -17.16
CA PHE A 242 14.15 0.57 -15.82
C PHE A 242 13.89 -0.94 -15.75
N ALA A 243 13.02 -1.46 -16.62
CA ALA A 243 12.63 -2.87 -16.62
C ALA A 243 13.85 -3.79 -16.80
N ALA A 244 14.66 -3.54 -17.83
CA ALA A 244 15.83 -4.36 -18.15
C ALA A 244 16.90 -4.33 -17.04
N SER A 245 17.10 -3.18 -16.39
CA SER A 245 18.09 -3.03 -15.32
C SER A 245 17.63 -3.56 -13.97
N HIS A 246 16.32 -3.73 -13.75
CA HIS A 246 15.74 -4.11 -12.47
C HIS A 246 15.12 -5.52 -12.45
N GLY A 247 15.54 -6.39 -13.37
CA GLY A 247 15.14 -7.81 -13.40
C GLY A 247 13.66 -8.03 -13.70
N ALA A 248 13.01 -7.10 -14.42
CA ALA A 248 11.63 -7.26 -14.84
C ALA A 248 11.53 -8.22 -16.02
N ARG A 249 10.47 -9.04 -16.03
CA ARG A 249 10.18 -9.96 -17.13
C ARG A 249 9.33 -9.31 -18.23
N GLN A 250 8.70 -8.17 -17.94
CA GLN A 250 7.76 -7.50 -18.83
C GLN A 250 6.55 -8.40 -19.13
N ASP A 251 5.89 -8.91 -18.09
CA ASP A 251 4.70 -9.76 -18.25
C ASP A 251 3.57 -8.96 -18.92
N ASN A 252 2.73 -9.62 -19.73
CA ASN A 252 1.64 -8.99 -20.49
C ASN A 252 2.11 -7.85 -21.44
N VAL A 253 3.14 -8.12 -22.25
CA VAL A 253 3.77 -7.16 -23.20
C VAL A 253 2.78 -6.49 -24.16
N ALA A 254 1.71 -7.19 -24.56
CA ALA A 254 0.84 -6.74 -25.64
C ALA A 254 -0.12 -5.60 -25.27
N GLY A 255 -0.33 -5.30 -23.97
CA GLY A 255 -1.33 -4.31 -23.57
C GLY A 255 -1.44 -4.12 -22.05
N PRO A 256 -0.46 -3.49 -21.38
CA PRO A 256 -0.52 -3.25 -19.94
C PRO A 256 -1.69 -2.35 -19.52
N PHE A 257 -2.19 -1.48 -20.41
CA PHE A 257 -3.31 -0.56 -20.17
C PHE A 257 -4.62 -0.94 -20.87
N ASP A 258 -4.71 -2.14 -21.45
CA ASP A 258 -5.93 -2.62 -22.12
C ASP A 258 -7.14 -2.67 -21.18
N GLY A 259 -8.32 -2.46 -21.78
CA GLY A 259 -9.61 -2.49 -21.09
C GLY A 259 -9.99 -1.21 -20.36
N LEU A 260 -9.11 -0.20 -20.29
CA LEU A 260 -9.46 1.11 -19.73
C LEU A 260 -10.33 1.92 -20.69
N PRO A 261 -11.24 2.76 -20.16
CA PRO A 261 -11.54 2.96 -18.73
C PRO A 261 -12.57 1.98 -18.13
N GLN A 262 -12.96 0.92 -18.82
CA GLN A 262 -14.01 0.01 -18.33
C GLN A 262 -13.51 -1.00 -17.28
N GLN A 263 -12.23 -1.35 -17.30
CA GLN A 263 -11.63 -2.38 -16.44
C GLN A 263 -10.48 -1.79 -15.64
N PHE A 264 -10.71 -1.59 -14.35
CA PHE A 264 -9.67 -1.19 -13.40
C PHE A 264 -9.13 -2.44 -12.71
N ARG A 265 -7.80 -2.52 -12.59
CA ARG A 265 -7.13 -3.57 -11.79
C ARG A 265 -7.11 -3.18 -10.32
N PHE A 266 -6.99 -1.89 -10.01
CA PHE A 266 -6.91 -1.39 -8.64
C PHE A 266 -8.08 -1.84 -7.74
N VAL A 267 -9.26 -2.13 -8.30
CA VAL A 267 -10.42 -2.59 -7.51
C VAL A 267 -10.22 -3.95 -6.84
N ASP A 268 -9.18 -4.71 -7.22
CA ASP A 268 -8.74 -5.93 -6.55
C ASP A 268 -7.81 -5.64 -5.35
N VAL A 269 -7.76 -4.38 -4.88
CA VAL A 269 -7.02 -3.98 -3.69
C VAL A 269 -7.54 -4.70 -2.44
N GLN A 270 -6.61 -5.11 -1.60
CA GLN A 270 -6.87 -5.89 -0.40
C GLN A 270 -6.46 -5.12 0.84
N TYR A 271 -7.37 -5.02 1.79
CA TYR A 271 -7.15 -4.32 3.06
C TYR A 271 -6.67 -5.29 4.13
N LYS A 272 -5.61 -4.91 4.84
CA LYS A 272 -5.13 -5.67 5.99
C LYS A 272 -6.10 -5.52 7.16
N PHE A 273 -6.58 -6.65 7.69
CA PHE A 273 -7.39 -6.68 8.92
C PHE A 273 -6.62 -7.23 10.13
N HIS A 274 -5.43 -7.78 9.91
CA HIS A 274 -4.46 -8.10 10.95
C HIS A 274 -3.24 -7.18 10.81
N ALA A 275 -2.70 -6.70 11.93
CA ALA A 275 -1.59 -5.75 11.98
C ALA A 275 -0.21 -6.40 11.73
N CYS A 276 -0.15 -7.34 10.78
CA CYS A 276 1.03 -8.15 10.43
C CYS A 276 1.16 -8.34 8.90
N CYS A 277 2.22 -9.03 8.47
CA CYS A 277 2.51 -9.29 7.06
C CYS A 277 1.31 -9.93 6.35
N HIS A 278 0.91 -9.43 5.16
CA HIS A 278 -0.29 -9.90 4.46
C HIS A 278 -0.22 -11.39 4.09
N GLY A 279 0.98 -11.93 3.82
CA GLY A 279 1.18 -13.36 3.56
C GLY A 279 0.74 -14.27 4.72
N THR A 280 0.53 -13.74 5.93
CA THR A 280 0.00 -14.50 7.06
C THR A 280 -1.53 -14.56 7.11
N HIS A 281 -2.22 -13.60 6.49
CA HIS A 281 -3.66 -13.39 6.68
C HIS A 281 -4.54 -14.56 6.22
N PRO A 282 -4.25 -15.28 5.12
CA PRO A 282 -5.09 -16.43 4.73
C PRO A 282 -5.14 -17.49 5.84
N ALA A 283 -4.00 -17.74 6.51
CA ALA A 283 -3.94 -18.67 7.64
C ALA A 283 -4.73 -18.15 8.85
N LEU A 284 -4.63 -16.86 9.15
CA LEU A 284 -5.33 -16.26 10.29
C LEU A 284 -6.85 -16.28 10.11
N GLU A 285 -7.35 -15.91 8.93
CA GLU A 285 -8.78 -15.97 8.61
C GLU A 285 -9.28 -17.42 8.62
N ALA A 286 -8.49 -18.39 8.13
CA ALA A 286 -8.86 -19.79 8.18
C ALA A 286 -8.96 -20.32 9.62
N LEU A 287 -8.00 -19.97 10.47
CA LEU A 287 -8.00 -20.36 11.88
C LEU A 287 -9.11 -19.65 12.68
N LEU A 288 -9.44 -18.40 12.35
CA LEU A 288 -10.60 -17.70 12.93
C LEU A 288 -11.91 -18.40 12.58
N ALA A 289 -12.09 -18.81 11.32
CA ALA A 289 -13.27 -19.57 10.88
C ALA A 289 -13.39 -20.91 11.60
N LEU A 290 -12.28 -21.66 11.72
CA LEU A 290 -12.24 -22.93 12.46
C LEU A 290 -12.58 -22.75 13.94
N ARG A 291 -12.00 -21.75 14.59
CA ARG A 291 -12.25 -21.46 16.01
C ARG A 291 -13.72 -21.08 16.24
N ALA A 292 -14.29 -20.21 15.40
CA ALA A 292 -15.67 -19.77 15.53
C ALA A 292 -16.68 -20.89 15.21
N GLY A 293 -16.41 -21.71 14.18
CA GLY A 293 -17.31 -22.76 13.74
C GLY A 293 -17.35 -24.01 14.62
N HIS A 294 -16.27 -24.27 15.37
CA HIS A 294 -16.11 -25.50 16.16
C HIS A 294 -15.84 -25.29 17.65
N ASP A 295 -15.85 -24.04 18.13
CA ASP A 295 -15.55 -23.64 19.51
C ASP A 295 -14.21 -24.15 20.07
N VAL A 296 -13.20 -24.29 19.21
CA VAL A 296 -11.87 -24.79 19.56
C VAL A 296 -11.20 -23.88 20.60
N LYS A 297 -10.84 -24.43 21.76
CA LYS A 297 -10.04 -23.72 22.77
C LYS A 297 -8.54 -23.98 22.55
N PRO A 298 -7.65 -23.08 23.00
CA PRO A 298 -6.20 -23.29 22.91
C PRO A 298 -5.73 -24.61 23.52
N ALA A 299 -6.37 -25.03 24.62
CA ALA A 299 -6.05 -26.27 25.33
C ALA A 299 -6.42 -27.53 24.54
N ASP A 300 -7.31 -27.43 23.55
CA ASP A 300 -7.75 -28.57 22.73
C ASP A 300 -6.77 -28.87 21.59
N VAL A 301 -5.91 -27.92 21.22
CA VAL A 301 -5.08 -27.98 20.01
C VAL A 301 -3.87 -28.89 20.20
N ALA A 302 -3.86 -30.06 19.57
CA ALA A 302 -2.71 -30.95 19.56
C ALA A 302 -1.66 -30.54 18.52
N ALA A 303 -2.08 -30.19 17.31
CA ALA A 303 -1.22 -29.75 16.22
C ALA A 303 -1.94 -28.82 15.25
N ILE A 304 -1.17 -27.92 14.62
CA ILE A 304 -1.64 -27.01 13.57
C ILE A 304 -0.81 -27.30 12.32
N SER A 305 -1.46 -27.48 11.18
CA SER A 305 -0.78 -27.63 9.88
C SER A 305 -1.24 -26.51 8.95
N LEU A 306 -0.29 -25.74 8.43
CA LEU A 306 -0.55 -24.65 7.49
C LEU A 306 0.11 -24.99 6.16
N ARG A 307 -0.71 -25.17 5.11
CA ARG A 307 -0.20 -25.32 3.75
C ARG A 307 -0.28 -23.98 3.03
N ILE A 308 0.86 -23.50 2.54
CA ILE A 308 1.02 -22.18 1.93
C ILE A 308 1.86 -22.27 0.66
N ASN A 309 1.77 -21.23 -0.18
CA ASN A 309 2.69 -21.10 -1.30
C ASN A 309 4.16 -20.94 -0.82
N PRO A 310 5.15 -21.62 -1.44
CA PRO A 310 6.57 -21.54 -1.05
C PRO A 310 7.15 -20.11 -1.03
N GLN A 311 6.57 -19.17 -1.78
CA GLN A 311 7.08 -17.80 -1.84
C GLN A 311 7.05 -17.05 -0.50
N TRP A 312 6.22 -17.51 0.44
CA TRP A 312 6.06 -16.88 1.75
C TRP A 312 7.09 -17.34 2.78
N LEU A 313 7.76 -18.47 2.54
CA LEU A 313 8.80 -19.00 3.43
C LEU A 313 9.90 -17.96 3.77
N PRO A 314 10.52 -17.25 2.81
CA PRO A 314 11.54 -16.25 3.12
C PRO A 314 10.98 -14.93 3.69
N VAL A 315 9.66 -14.76 3.75
CA VAL A 315 9.02 -13.48 4.11
C VAL A 315 8.40 -13.51 5.49
N CYS A 316 7.56 -14.49 5.78
CA CYS A 316 6.71 -14.49 6.98
C CYS A 316 6.82 -15.78 7.81
N CYS A 317 7.94 -16.50 7.72
CA CYS A 317 8.20 -17.70 8.50
C CYS A 317 9.37 -17.55 9.48
N ILE A 318 9.50 -16.39 10.15
CA ILE A 318 10.40 -16.27 11.29
C ILE A 318 9.97 -17.29 12.35
N GLU A 319 10.82 -18.27 12.66
CA GLU A 319 10.45 -19.40 13.53
C GLU A 319 10.29 -19.00 15.00
N GLN A 320 11.16 -18.12 15.49
CA GLN A 320 11.22 -17.73 16.91
C GLN A 320 11.34 -16.21 17.03
N PRO A 321 10.23 -15.48 16.81
CA PRO A 321 10.25 -14.03 16.92
C PRO A 321 10.56 -13.61 18.36
N ARG A 322 11.44 -12.63 18.52
CA ARG A 322 11.87 -12.08 19.81
C ARG A 322 11.29 -10.69 20.07
N THR A 323 10.90 -10.01 19.01
CA THR A 323 10.33 -8.66 19.07
C THR A 323 8.90 -8.65 18.52
N GLY A 324 8.10 -7.68 18.94
CA GLY A 324 6.77 -7.46 18.36
C GLY A 324 6.82 -7.24 16.84
N LEU A 325 7.90 -6.64 16.35
CA LEU A 325 8.13 -6.47 14.90
C LEU A 325 8.38 -7.81 14.20
N GLU A 326 9.24 -8.67 14.75
CA GLU A 326 9.48 -10.01 14.20
C GLU A 326 8.21 -10.88 14.24
N ALA A 327 7.38 -10.76 15.29
CA ALA A 327 6.12 -11.49 15.40
C ALA A 327 5.17 -11.22 14.21
N LYS A 328 5.19 -10.00 13.65
CA LYS A 328 4.41 -9.65 12.45
C LYS A 328 4.81 -10.45 11.20
N PHE A 329 5.98 -11.09 11.21
CA PHE A 329 6.55 -11.90 10.13
C PHE A 329 6.77 -13.36 10.58
N SER A 330 6.01 -13.83 11.58
CA SER A 330 6.05 -15.21 12.06
C SER A 330 4.66 -15.85 11.95
N LEU A 331 4.46 -16.64 10.89
CA LEU A 331 3.19 -17.33 10.62
C LEU A 331 2.79 -18.29 11.76
N ALA A 332 3.75 -19.00 12.34
CA ALA A 332 3.50 -19.91 13.45
C ALA A 332 3.05 -19.16 14.71
N PHE A 333 3.67 -18.00 14.99
CA PHE A 333 3.32 -17.19 16.15
C PHE A 333 1.98 -16.48 15.98
N THR A 334 1.69 -15.91 14.81
CA THR A 334 0.39 -15.27 14.55
C THR A 334 -0.76 -16.27 14.54
N ALA A 335 -0.55 -17.50 14.05
CA ALA A 335 -1.50 -18.60 14.19
C ALA A 335 -1.81 -18.91 15.67
N ALA A 336 -0.78 -18.95 16.52
CA ALA A 336 -0.94 -19.14 17.95
C ALA A 336 -1.73 -17.99 18.60
N MET A 337 -1.44 -16.74 18.24
CA MET A 337 -2.19 -15.57 18.73
C MET A 337 -3.69 -15.69 18.41
N VAL A 338 -4.05 -16.04 17.17
CA VAL A 338 -5.45 -16.20 16.76
C VAL A 338 -6.16 -17.29 17.57
N LEU A 339 -5.53 -18.44 17.73
CA LEU A 339 -6.11 -19.56 18.48
C LEU A 339 -6.22 -19.25 19.97
N ALA A 340 -5.25 -18.54 20.54
CA ALA A 340 -5.27 -17.99 21.90
C ALA A 340 -6.33 -16.91 22.11
N GLY A 341 -6.96 -16.41 21.04
CA GLY A 341 -7.95 -15.34 21.09
C GLY A 341 -7.37 -13.95 21.31
N VAL A 342 -6.08 -13.78 21.00
CA VAL A 342 -5.46 -12.47 20.93
C VAL A 342 -6.00 -11.74 19.70
N ASP A 343 -6.43 -10.50 19.90
CA ASP A 343 -6.89 -9.64 18.81
C ASP A 343 -5.69 -9.21 17.94
N THR A 344 -5.47 -9.89 16.83
CA THR A 344 -4.39 -9.57 15.87
C THR A 344 -4.67 -8.32 15.03
N ALA A 345 -5.84 -7.69 15.15
CA ALA A 345 -6.09 -6.36 14.58
C ALA A 345 -5.49 -5.24 15.45
N SER A 346 -5.37 -5.48 16.75
CA SER A 346 -4.77 -4.52 17.68
C SER A 346 -3.26 -4.44 17.52
N LEU A 347 -2.74 -3.22 17.31
CA LEU A 347 -1.30 -2.95 17.29
C LEU A 347 -0.60 -3.38 18.58
N ARG A 348 -1.30 -3.30 19.72
CA ARG A 348 -0.75 -3.62 21.04
C ARG A 348 -0.48 -5.12 21.23
N SER A 349 -1.13 -5.96 20.42
CA SER A 349 -0.95 -7.41 20.47
C SER A 349 0.45 -7.84 20.01
N PHE A 350 1.10 -7.03 19.17
CA PHE A 350 2.46 -7.28 18.69
C PHE A 350 3.49 -6.60 19.58
N SER A 351 3.86 -7.27 20.68
CA SER A 351 4.82 -6.77 21.66
C SER A 351 5.89 -7.81 21.99
N ASP A 352 7.05 -7.36 22.44
CA ASP A 352 8.14 -8.23 22.90
C ASP A 352 7.68 -9.12 24.07
N ALA A 353 6.80 -8.60 24.93
CA ALA A 353 6.17 -9.37 26.00
C ALA A 353 5.37 -10.56 25.44
N ALA A 354 4.55 -10.35 24.41
CA ALA A 354 3.80 -11.43 23.77
C ALA A 354 4.74 -12.52 23.24
N CYS A 355 5.87 -12.14 22.61
CA CYS A 355 6.87 -13.08 22.09
C CYS A 355 7.50 -13.98 23.16
N THR A 356 7.42 -13.58 24.43
CA THR A 356 7.94 -14.34 25.57
C THR A 356 6.86 -15.06 26.39
N ASP A 357 5.58 -14.92 26.02
CA ASP A 357 4.47 -15.61 26.69
C ASP A 357 4.58 -17.13 26.50
N PRO A 358 4.77 -17.92 27.58
CA PRO A 358 4.94 -19.37 27.48
C PRO A 358 3.76 -20.09 26.80
N ALA A 359 2.53 -19.58 26.94
CA ALA A 359 1.35 -20.17 26.34
C ALA A 359 1.35 -19.97 24.81
N LEU A 360 1.65 -18.75 24.35
CA LEU A 360 1.76 -18.46 22.91
C LEU A 360 2.92 -19.21 22.27
N VAL A 361 4.08 -19.23 22.93
CA VAL A 361 5.26 -19.97 22.45
C VAL A 361 4.98 -21.48 22.39
N SER A 362 4.32 -22.04 23.40
CA SER A 362 3.95 -23.46 23.41
C SER A 362 3.00 -23.80 22.25
N LEU A 363 2.00 -22.94 21.99
CA LEU A 363 1.04 -23.15 20.92
C LEU A 363 1.67 -22.96 19.53
N ALA A 364 2.55 -21.96 19.36
CA ALA A 364 3.27 -21.73 18.12
C ALA A 364 4.17 -22.92 17.74
N ARG A 365 4.79 -23.59 18.73
CA ARG A 365 5.59 -24.81 18.52
C ARG A 365 4.77 -26.01 18.01
N ARG A 366 3.44 -25.96 18.11
CA ARG A 366 2.54 -26.99 17.56
C ARG A 366 2.21 -26.74 16.09
N THR A 367 2.68 -25.63 15.52
CA THR A 367 2.44 -25.26 14.12
C THR A 367 3.53 -25.82 13.21
N SER A 368 3.12 -26.61 12.23
CA SER A 368 3.94 -27.05 11.10
C SER A 368 3.53 -26.30 9.83
N ILE A 369 4.50 -25.72 9.13
CA ILE A 369 4.29 -25.01 7.87
C ILE A 369 4.78 -25.90 6.73
N HIS A 370 3.92 -26.12 5.74
CA HIS A 370 4.23 -26.92 4.57
C HIS A 370 4.12 -26.05 3.32
N ALA A 371 5.19 -26.01 2.53
CA ALA A 371 5.15 -25.39 1.23
C ALA A 371 4.46 -26.31 0.21
N ASP A 372 3.49 -25.76 -0.49
CA ASP A 372 2.74 -26.45 -1.52
C ASP A 372 2.61 -25.49 -2.73
N PRO A 373 3.36 -25.72 -3.83
CA PRO A 373 3.29 -24.88 -5.02
C PRO A 373 1.91 -24.87 -5.70
N ALA A 374 1.03 -25.83 -5.38
CA ALA A 374 -0.33 -25.85 -5.89
C ALA A 374 -1.27 -24.91 -5.11
N VAL A 375 -0.87 -24.43 -3.94
CA VAL A 375 -1.61 -23.40 -3.18
C VAL A 375 -1.29 -22.04 -3.80
N ALA A 376 -2.34 -21.30 -4.16
CA ALA A 376 -2.21 -19.91 -4.63
C ALA A 376 -1.49 -19.05 -3.59
N ASP A 377 -0.79 -18.01 -4.03
CA ASP A 377 -0.07 -17.15 -3.10
C ASP A 377 -0.96 -16.29 -2.21
N THR A 378 -2.24 -16.24 -2.49
CA THR A 378 -3.25 -15.57 -1.69
C THR A 378 -4.08 -16.53 -0.84
N ALA A 379 -3.75 -17.83 -0.83
CA ALA A 379 -4.43 -18.88 -0.09
C ALA A 379 -3.63 -19.52 1.04
N CYS A 380 -4.36 -20.09 2.00
CA CYS A 380 -3.86 -21.08 2.94
C CYS A 380 -4.93 -22.15 3.20
N ARG A 381 -4.49 -23.41 3.25
CA ARG A 381 -5.26 -24.49 3.85
C ARG A 381 -4.73 -24.73 5.26
N ALA A 382 -5.57 -24.46 6.25
CA ALA A 382 -5.27 -24.65 7.67
C ALA A 382 -5.98 -25.88 8.21
N THR A 383 -5.25 -26.68 8.99
CA THR A 383 -5.78 -27.87 9.66
C THR A 383 -5.44 -27.81 11.15
N ILE A 384 -6.42 -28.10 12.01
CA ILE A 384 -6.26 -28.24 13.45
C ILE A 384 -6.54 -29.69 13.82
N ALA A 385 -5.55 -30.38 14.38
CA ALA A 385 -5.74 -31.64 15.07
C ALA A 385 -5.96 -31.37 16.57
N THR A 386 -7.01 -31.93 17.15
CA THR A 386 -7.35 -31.78 18.56
C THR A 386 -6.84 -32.96 19.40
N HIS A 387 -6.64 -32.75 20.70
CA HIS A 387 -6.29 -33.83 21.64
C HIS A 387 -7.38 -34.90 21.74
N ALA A 388 -8.63 -34.56 21.42
CA ALA A 388 -9.75 -35.51 21.35
C ALA A 388 -9.79 -36.32 20.04
N GLY A 389 -8.85 -36.11 19.11
CA GLY A 389 -8.72 -36.86 17.86
C GLY A 389 -9.49 -36.28 16.67
N ALA A 390 -10.24 -35.18 16.83
CA ALA A 390 -10.87 -34.50 15.71
C ALA A 390 -9.83 -33.76 14.85
N CYS A 391 -10.04 -33.75 13.54
CA CYS A 391 -9.23 -33.05 12.55
C CYS A 391 -10.13 -32.07 11.79
N LEU A 392 -9.90 -30.77 11.97
CA LEU A 392 -10.73 -29.71 11.41
C LEU A 392 -9.93 -28.99 10.32
N GLU A 393 -10.52 -28.77 9.15
CA GLU A 393 -9.85 -28.13 8.02
C GLU A 393 -10.68 -26.98 7.47
N HIS A 394 -10.00 -25.88 7.12
CA HIS A 394 -10.59 -24.78 6.38
C HIS A 394 -9.57 -24.19 5.40
N THR A 395 -10.04 -23.76 4.23
CA THR A 395 -9.21 -23.09 3.24
C THR A 395 -9.76 -21.70 3.01
N VAL A 396 -8.87 -20.71 3.01
CA VAL A 396 -9.18 -19.32 2.66
C VAL A 396 -8.30 -18.92 1.50
N GLU A 397 -8.90 -18.23 0.54
CA GLU A 397 -8.26 -17.53 -0.56
C GLU A 397 -8.66 -16.06 -0.48
N LEU A 398 -7.69 -15.16 -0.26
CA LEU A 398 -7.97 -13.73 -0.09
C LEU A 398 -8.44 -13.05 -1.38
N ALA A 399 -8.03 -13.56 -2.55
CA ALA A 399 -8.47 -13.07 -3.86
C ALA A 399 -9.95 -13.38 -4.14
N ASP A 400 -10.60 -14.22 -3.33
CA ASP A 400 -12.04 -14.41 -3.42
C ASP A 400 -12.76 -13.08 -3.12
N ALA A 401 -13.69 -12.70 -4.01
CA ALA A 401 -14.35 -11.41 -3.96
C ALA A 401 -15.07 -11.18 -2.63
N MET A 402 -14.67 -10.13 -1.90
CA MET A 402 -15.40 -9.66 -0.73
C MET A 402 -16.39 -8.56 -1.14
N PRO A 403 -17.70 -8.67 -0.83
CA PRO A 403 -18.66 -7.61 -1.13
C PRO A 403 -18.23 -6.27 -0.53
N TYR A 404 -18.38 -5.19 -1.28
CA TYR A 404 -18.00 -3.82 -0.87
C TYR A 404 -18.52 -3.46 0.53
N THR A 405 -19.78 -3.77 0.82
CA THR A 405 -20.41 -3.48 2.12
C THR A 405 -19.71 -4.18 3.29
N ARG A 406 -19.21 -5.41 3.08
CA ARG A 406 -18.44 -6.16 4.06
C ARG A 406 -17.04 -5.57 4.23
N GLN A 407 -16.38 -5.16 3.14
CA GLN A 407 -15.08 -4.49 3.20
C GLN A 407 -15.18 -3.18 3.99
N LEU A 408 -16.14 -2.32 3.66
CA LEU A 408 -16.40 -1.06 4.37
C LEU A 408 -16.67 -1.30 5.86
N ALA A 409 -17.50 -2.30 6.20
CA ALA A 409 -17.78 -2.63 7.60
C ALA A 409 -16.50 -3.02 8.37
N ARG A 410 -15.65 -3.89 7.79
CA ARG A 410 -14.39 -4.29 8.41
C ARG A 410 -13.40 -3.11 8.52
N LEU A 411 -13.34 -2.24 7.51
CA LEU A 411 -12.52 -1.03 7.54
C LEU A 411 -12.98 -0.04 8.61
N ARG A 412 -14.29 0.12 8.82
CA ARG A 412 -14.82 0.93 9.92
C ARG A 412 -14.41 0.38 11.27
N THR A 413 -14.51 -0.94 11.48
CA THR A 413 -14.03 -1.58 12.72
C THR A 413 -12.54 -1.36 12.92
N LYS A 414 -11.73 -1.56 11.86
CA LYS A 414 -10.28 -1.32 11.90
C LYS A 414 -9.97 0.13 12.27
N ALA A 415 -10.58 1.10 11.59
CA ALA A 415 -10.37 2.51 11.86
C ALA A 415 -10.80 2.89 13.28
N ALA A 416 -11.93 2.39 13.76
CA ALA A 416 -12.37 2.60 15.14
C ALA A 416 -11.35 2.06 16.16
N ALA A 417 -10.76 0.88 15.90
CA ALA A 417 -9.71 0.33 16.75
C ALA A 417 -8.40 1.16 16.71
N LEU A 418 -8.10 1.80 15.58
CA LEU A 418 -6.88 2.58 15.38
C LEU A 418 -6.97 4.01 15.93
N ILE A 419 -8.09 4.69 15.72
CA ILE A 419 -8.23 6.13 16.00
C ILE A 419 -9.45 6.48 16.86
N GLY A 420 -10.21 5.48 17.32
CA GLY A 420 -11.44 5.65 18.10
C GLY A 420 -12.70 5.71 17.23
N GLU A 421 -13.85 5.32 17.79
CA GLU A 421 -15.12 5.22 17.06
C GLU A 421 -15.59 6.55 16.46
N ALA A 422 -15.60 7.63 17.25
CA ALA A 422 -16.06 8.94 16.77
C ALA A 422 -15.14 9.52 15.68
N PRO A 423 -13.80 9.60 15.85
CA PRO A 423 -12.90 10.04 14.78
C PRO A 423 -12.97 9.17 13.51
N ALA A 424 -13.13 7.84 13.66
CA ALA A 424 -13.31 6.95 12.51
C ALA A 424 -14.60 7.27 11.74
N LYS A 425 -15.71 7.49 12.44
CA LYS A 425 -16.97 7.88 11.81
C LYS A 425 -16.84 9.23 11.10
N GLU A 426 -16.28 10.25 11.76
CA GLU A 426 -16.07 11.58 11.18
C GLU A 426 -15.18 11.54 9.94
N LEU A 427 -14.11 10.74 9.99
CA LEU A 427 -13.22 10.54 8.85
C LEU A 427 -13.97 9.89 7.68
N TRP A 428 -14.81 8.88 7.92
CA TRP A 428 -15.61 8.27 6.85
C TRP A 428 -16.62 9.26 6.27
N ASP A 429 -17.34 10.00 7.10
CA ASP A 429 -18.33 10.98 6.64
C ASP A 429 -17.69 12.06 5.76
N PHE A 430 -16.47 12.48 6.11
CA PHE A 430 -15.64 13.37 5.28
C PHE A 430 -15.24 12.72 3.94
N VAL A 431 -14.72 11.49 3.96
CA VAL A 431 -14.23 10.79 2.76
C VAL A 431 -15.37 10.41 1.80
N ALA A 432 -16.54 10.04 2.33
CA ALA A 432 -17.72 9.71 1.52
C ALA A 432 -18.19 10.91 0.66
N GLN A 433 -17.94 12.14 1.12
CA GLN A 433 -18.31 13.37 0.43
C GLN A 433 -17.14 14.03 -0.31
N LEU A 434 -15.96 13.41 -0.34
CA LEU A 434 -14.72 14.01 -0.84
C LEU A 434 -14.92 14.71 -2.20
N HIS A 435 -15.53 14.01 -3.16
CA HIS A 435 -15.77 14.48 -4.53
C HIS A 435 -16.60 15.77 -4.63
N THR A 436 -17.35 16.14 -3.59
CA THR A 436 -18.20 17.34 -3.57
C THR A 436 -17.50 18.56 -2.96
N LEU A 437 -16.35 18.37 -2.31
CA LEU A 437 -15.74 19.40 -1.49
C LEU A 437 -14.92 20.39 -2.33
N PRO A 438 -15.15 21.71 -2.17
CA PRO A 438 -14.28 22.71 -2.76
C PRO A 438 -12.92 22.72 -2.07
N ALA A 439 -11.87 23.08 -2.81
CA ALA A 439 -10.47 23.05 -2.36
C ALA A 439 -10.24 23.68 -0.98
N ARG A 440 -10.81 24.87 -0.75
CA ARG A 440 -10.63 25.59 0.53
C ARG A 440 -11.10 24.77 1.73
N GLU A 441 -12.25 24.14 1.63
CA GLU A 441 -12.81 23.33 2.72
C GLU A 441 -12.05 22.01 2.85
N LEU A 442 -11.80 21.35 1.73
CA LEU A 442 -11.07 20.10 1.64
C LEU A 442 -9.71 20.18 2.34
N TYR A 443 -8.87 21.13 1.95
CA TYR A 443 -7.52 21.24 2.51
C TYR A 443 -7.49 21.83 3.90
N ALA A 444 -8.49 22.62 4.32
CA ALA A 444 -8.63 23.00 5.73
C ALA A 444 -8.88 21.77 6.62
N ARG A 445 -9.76 20.85 6.19
CA ARG A 445 -10.03 19.60 6.92
C ARG A 445 -8.81 18.66 6.93
N ILE A 446 -8.16 18.46 5.78
CA ILE A 446 -6.93 17.64 5.69
C ILE A 446 -5.82 18.22 6.57
N HIS A 447 -5.61 19.54 6.52
CA HIS A 447 -4.62 20.21 7.34
C HIS A 447 -4.90 20.02 8.84
N ALA A 448 -6.16 20.12 9.26
CA ALA A 448 -6.56 19.87 10.65
C ALA A 448 -6.30 18.41 11.08
N LEU A 449 -6.56 17.43 10.21
CA LEU A 449 -6.29 16.01 10.48
C LEU A 449 -4.78 15.72 10.65
N MET A 450 -3.94 16.39 9.85
CA MET A 450 -2.50 16.16 9.86
C MET A 450 -1.76 16.99 10.92
N SER A 451 -2.29 18.14 11.30
CA SER A 451 -1.67 19.05 12.25
C SER A 451 -1.56 18.43 13.66
N PRO A 452 -0.54 18.80 14.45
CA PRO A 452 -0.51 18.44 15.86
C PRO A 452 -1.71 19.06 16.58
N ALA A 453 -2.30 18.34 17.54
CA ALA A 453 -3.35 18.88 18.40
C ALA A 453 -2.86 20.19 19.06
N ALA A 454 -3.79 21.13 19.28
CA ALA A 454 -3.48 22.33 20.06
C ALA A 454 -3.00 21.89 21.46
N ALA A 455 -1.84 22.43 21.86
CA ALA A 455 -1.18 22.09 23.12
C ALA A 455 -1.89 22.72 24.33
#